data_AF-A0AAD7GKP7-F1
#
_entry.id   AF-A0AAD7GKP7-F1
#
_cell.length_a   1.000
_cell.length_b   1.000
_cell.length_c   1.000
_cell.angle_alpha   90.00
_cell.angle_beta   90.00
_cell.angle_gamma   90.00
#
_symmetry.space_group_name_H-M   'P 1'
#
loop_
_entity.id
_entity.type
_entity.pdbx_description
1 polymer ?
#
loop_
_entity_poly.entity_id
_entity_poly.type
_entity_poly.pdbx_seq_one_letter_code
_entity_poly.pdbx_strand_id
1 'polypeptide(L)' 'FDDTRPSNAVSRMYDGLSRPRCSILAQLRTGHIGLNAYLHRFHLAASAECPLC' A
#
# COMPACT_ATOMS: atom_id res chain seq x y z
N PHE A 1 3.79 -27.14 3.46
CA PHE A 1 4.10 -25.82 2.90
C PHE A 1 2.79 -25.25 2.42
N ASP A 2 2.38 -24.13 3.00
CA ASP A 2 1.09 -23.50 2.71
C ASP A 2 1.11 -23.00 1.25
N ASP A 3 0.28 -23.59 0.40
CA ASP A 3 0.16 -23.25 -1.04
C ASP A 3 -0.78 -22.03 -1.20
N THR A 4 -0.57 -21.00 -0.38
CA THR A 4 -1.22 -19.71 -0.55
C THR A 4 -0.46 -18.90 -1.59
N ARG A 5 -0.44 -19.40 -2.82
CA ARG A 5 -0.09 -18.55 -3.95
C ARG A 5 -1.01 -17.33 -3.92
N PRO A 6 -0.47 -16.10 -3.87
CA PRO A 6 -1.31 -14.91 -3.91
C PRO A 6 -2.21 -15.01 -5.14
N SER A 7 -3.51 -14.76 -4.95
CA SER A 7 -4.47 -14.84 -6.05
C SER A 7 -3.97 -14.03 -7.25
N ASN A 8 -4.33 -14.44 -8.47
CA ASN A 8 -3.87 -13.77 -9.69
C ASN A 8 -4.13 -12.24 -9.66
N ALA A 9 -5.17 -11.81 -8.95
CA ALA A 9 -5.46 -10.39 -8.70
C ALA A 9 -4.35 -9.69 -7.88
N VAL A 10 -3.84 -10.32 -6.82
CA VAL A 10 -2.75 -9.79 -6.01
C VAL A 10 -1.45 -9.76 -6.81
N SER A 11 -1.13 -10.81 -7.57
CA SER A 11 0.04 -10.82 -8.44
C SER A 11 0.02 -9.67 -9.46
N ARG A 12 -1.14 -9.40 -10.08
CA ARG A 12 -1.33 -8.27 -11.02
C ARG A 12 -1.12 -6.89 -10.38
N MET A 13 -1.35 -6.74 -9.08
CA MET A 13 -1.12 -5.45 -8.38
C MET A 13 0.36 -5.14 -8.19
N TYR A 14 1.22 -6.16 -8.13
CA TYR A 14 2.67 -6.01 -8.00
C TYR A 14 3.39 -6.12 -9.34
N ASP A 15 2.70 -6.55 -10.40
CA ASP A 15 3.26 -6.68 -11.74
C ASP A 15 3.71 -5.32 -12.29
N GLY A 16 4.94 -5.25 -12.80
CA GLY A 16 5.54 -4.00 -13.31
C GLY A 16 5.96 -2.98 -12.24
N LEU A 17 5.76 -3.25 -10.94
CA LEU A 17 6.25 -2.38 -9.87
C LEU A 17 7.69 -2.70 -9.49
N SER A 18 8.50 -1.65 -9.31
CA SER A 18 9.81 -1.77 -8.67
C SER A 18 9.66 -2.22 -7.21
N ARG A 19 10.63 -2.99 -6.70
CA ARG A 19 10.65 -3.50 -5.32
C ARG A 19 10.32 -2.45 -4.22
N PRO A 20 10.79 -1.19 -4.28
CA PRO A 20 10.38 -0.16 -3.30
C PRO A 20 8.88 0.14 -3.31
N ARG A 21 8.28 0.23 -4.50
CA ARG A 21 6.83 0.48 -4.67
C ARG A 21 6.01 -0.71 -4.18
N CYS A 22 6.46 -1.94 -4.44
CA CYS A 22 5.85 -3.14 -3.89
C CYS A 22 5.86 -3.13 -2.35
N SER A 23 6.97 -2.73 -1.74
CA SER A 23 7.08 -2.63 -0.28
C SER A 23 6.08 -1.63 0.29
N ILE A 24 5.95 -0.45 -0.32
CA ILE A 24 4.98 0.57 0.11
C ILE A 24 3.55 0.06 -0.04
N LEU A 25 3.24 -0.57 -1.17
CA LEU A 25 1.91 -1.13 -1.43
C LEU A 25 1.55 -2.24 -0.44
N ALA A 26 2.51 -3.08 -0.06
CA ALA A 26 2.32 -4.07 1.00
C ALA A 26 2.03 -3.41 2.35
N GLN A 27 2.79 -2.39 2.74
CA GLN A 27 2.60 -1.66 4.00
C GLN A 27 1.25 -0.93 4.06
N LEU A 28 0.79 -0.37 2.94
CA LEU A 28 -0.54 0.25 2.84
C LEU A 28 -1.66 -0.79 2.99
N ARG A 29 -1.52 -1.95 2.35
CA ARG A 29 -2.52 -3.03 2.41
C ARG A 29 -2.64 -3.68 3.78
N THR A 30 -1.53 -3.77 4.52
CA THR A 30 -1.53 -4.32 5.89
C THR A 30 -1.87 -3.29 6.95
N GLY A 31 -2.04 -2.02 6.58
CA GLY A 31 -2.29 -0.93 7.53
C GLY A 31 -1.06 -0.54 8.37
N HIS A 32 0.13 -1.03 8.01
CA HIS A 32 1.38 -0.63 8.69
C HIS A 32 1.70 0.86 8.48
N ILE A 33 1.30 1.41 7.34
CA ILE A 33 1.31 2.86 7.11
C ILE A 33 -0.08 3.33 6.67
N GLY A 34 -0.50 4.48 7.17
CA GLY A 34 -1.74 5.13 6.73
C GLY A 34 -1.57 5.75 5.35
N LEU A 35 -2.56 5.56 4.46
CA LEU A 35 -2.55 6.16 3.12
C LEU A 35 -2.43 7.68 3.18
N ASN A 36 -3.25 8.33 4.02
CA ASN A 36 -3.22 9.79 4.17
C ASN A 36 -1.89 10.27 4.74
N ALA A 37 -1.33 9.57 5.75
CA ALA A 37 -0.01 9.90 6.28
C ALA A 37 1.09 9.80 5.21
N TYR A 38 1.05 8.76 4.38
CA TYR A 38 1.96 8.60 3.24
C TYR A 38 1.80 9.72 2.21
N LEU A 39 0.56 10.08 1.83
CA LEU A 39 0.28 11.13 0.86
C LEU A 39 0.61 12.54 1.40
N HIS A 40 0.36 12.79 2.69
CA HIS A 40 0.65 14.06 3.36
C HIS A 40 2.16 14.34 3.37
N ARG A 41 3.00 13.31 3.50
CA ARG A 41 4.47 13.43 3.37
C ARG A 41 4.90 14.01 2.02
N PHE A 42 4.14 13.77 0.96
CA PHE A 42 4.40 14.32 -0.37
C PHE A 42 3.55 15.56 -0.69
N HIS A 43 2.88 16.13 0.31
CA HIS A 43 1.96 17.26 0.15
C HIS A 43 0.80 16.98 -0.83
N LEU A 44 0.42 15.71 -1.00
CA LEU A 44 -0.68 15.28 -1.87
C LEU A 44 -2.01 15.14 -1.12
N ALA A 45 -1.97 15.07 0.22
CA ALA A 45 -3.15 15.06 1.08
C ALA A 45 -3.12 16.26 2.03
N ALA A 46 -4.30 16.77 2.38
CA ALA A 46 -4.45 17.94 3.24
C ALA A 46 -4.13 17.67 4.72
N SER A 47 -4.31 16.43 5.18
CA SER A 47 -3.97 15.99 6.53
C SER A 47 -3.43 14.56 6.49
N ALA A 48 -2.58 14.21 7.46
CA ALA A 48 -2.11 12.84 7.67
C ALA A 48 -3.21 11.92 8.23
N GLU A 49 -4.21 12.51 8.86
CA GLU A 49 -5.34 11.82 9.48
C GLU A 49 -6.53 11.79 8.54
N CYS A 50 -7.33 10.72 8.60
CA CYS A 50 -8.59 10.67 7.87
C CYS A 50 -9.65 11.45 8.66
N PRO A 51 -10.30 12.47 8.08
CA PRO A 51 -11.28 13.29 8.79
C PRO A 51 -12.61 12.56 9.08
N LEU A 52 -12.77 11.34 8.59
CA LEU A 52 -14.01 10.55 8.69
C LEU A 52 -13.81 9.18 9.35
N CYS A 53 -12.65 8.97 9.99
CA CYS A 53 -12.33 7.72 10.70
C CYS A 53 -12.87 7.68 12.12
#